data_AF-A0A0G4HN89-F1
#
_entry.id   AF-A0A0G4HN89-F1
#
_cell.length_a   1.000
_cell.length_b   1.000
_cell.length_c   1.000
_cell.angle_alpha   90.00
_cell.angle_beta   90.00
_cell.angle_gamma   90.00
#
_symmetry.space_group_name_H-M   'P 1'
#
loop_
_entity.id
_entity.type
_entity.pdbx_description
1 polymer ?
#
loop_
_entity_poly.entity_id
_entity_poly.type
_entity_poly.pdbx_seq_one_letter_code
_entity_poly.pdbx_strand_id
1 'polypeptide(L)'
;MLLSPEEFRDALTLRYQFKAQGDKRNCEGCGGRWGLQHALNCKRGGHVGRRHNEVNQAWCDLAELAFASAVGKGEPVVRAEGEVTGRPALYGDFLVRGLWVRQR
;
A
#
# COMPACT_ATOMS: atom_id res chain seq x y z
N MET A 1 6.35 5.17 13.81
CA MET A 1 5.63 3.93 13.47
C MET A 1 5.84 2.92 14.59
N LEU A 2 4.80 2.58 15.33
CA LEU A 2 4.85 1.53 16.36
C LEU A 2 4.37 0.23 15.71
N LEU A 3 5.22 -0.79 15.68
CA LEU A 3 4.84 -2.12 15.19
C LEU A 3 3.84 -2.75 16.16
N SER A 4 2.86 -3.48 15.64
CA SER A 4 2.04 -4.32 16.51
C SER A 4 2.90 -5.39 17.19
N PRO A 5 2.46 -5.96 18.33
CA PRO A 5 3.16 -7.08 18.96
C PRO A 5 3.37 -8.30 18.04
N GLU A 6 2.49 -8.49 17.05
CA GLU A 6 2.61 -9.56 16.05
C GLU A 6 3.67 -9.20 15.02
N GLU A 7 3.61 -8.00 14.44
CA GLU A 7 4.61 -7.54 13.47
C GLU A 7 6.02 -7.54 14.04
N PHE A 8 6.18 -7.14 15.31
CA PHE A 8 7.47 -7.17 15.99
C PHE A 8 8.03 -8.59 16.12
N ARG A 9 7.19 -9.55 16.53
CA ARG A 9 7.57 -10.97 16.65
C ARG A 9 7.88 -11.58 15.29
N ASP A 10 7.08 -11.28 14.29
CA ASP A 10 7.31 -11.74 12.91
C ASP A 10 8.62 -11.18 12.35
N ALA A 11 8.91 -9.90 12.60
CA ALA A 11 10.15 -9.27 12.16
C ALA A 11 11.39 -9.90 12.82
N LEU A 12 11.34 -10.20 14.12
CA LEU A 12 12.40 -10.92 14.82
C LEU A 12 12.57 -12.35 14.27
N THR A 13 11.46 -13.05 14.07
CA THR A 13 11.45 -14.41 13.54
C THR A 13 12.11 -14.47 12.16
N LEU A 14 11.75 -13.55 11.27
CA LEU A 14 12.36 -13.41 9.95
C LEU A 14 13.85 -13.06 10.03
N ARG A 15 14.22 -12.09 10.88
CA ARG A 15 15.60 -11.61 11.01
C ARG A 15 16.56 -12.70 11.50
N TYR A 16 16.11 -13.50 12.46
CA TYR A 16 16.92 -14.57 13.06
C TYR A 16 16.63 -15.95 12.45
N GLN A 17 15.88 -16.00 11.34
CA GLN A 17 15.53 -17.25 10.64
C GLN A 17 14.88 -18.30 11.54
N PHE A 18 14.12 -17.85 12.55
CA PHE A 18 13.33 -18.74 13.35
C PHE A 18 12.15 -19.28 12.52
N LYS A 19 11.62 -20.43 12.95
CA LYS A 19 10.45 -21.02 12.30
C LYS A 19 9.25 -20.08 12.49
N ALA A 20 8.70 -19.60 11.37
CA ALA A 20 7.44 -18.86 11.37
C ALA A 20 6.35 -19.64 12.10
N GLN A 21 5.66 -18.97 13.01
CA GLN A 21 4.55 -19.52 13.78
C GLN A 21 3.23 -19.04 13.16
N GLY A 22 2.17 -19.83 13.30
CA GLY A 22 0.83 -19.40 12.87
C GLY A 22 0.53 -19.58 11.38
N ASP A 23 1.01 -20.67 10.77
CA ASP A 23 0.68 -21.06 9.41
C ASP A 23 -0.84 -21.07 9.21
N LYS A 24 -1.37 -20.04 8.55
CA LYS A 24 -2.76 -20.04 8.07
C LYS A 24 -2.87 -21.09 6.97
N ARG A 25 -4.07 -21.61 6.68
CA ARG A 25 -4.25 -22.50 5.51
C ARG A 25 -4.11 -21.73 4.19
N ASN A 26 -4.59 -20.48 4.18
CA ASN A 26 -4.68 -19.64 2.99
C ASN A 26 -4.18 -18.22 3.27
N CYS A 27 -3.65 -17.56 2.23
CA CYS A 27 -3.32 -16.15 2.24
C CYS A 27 -4.59 -15.30 2.26
N GLU A 28 -4.71 -14.38 3.21
CA GLU A 28 -5.88 -13.49 3.34
C GLU A 28 -6.09 -12.58 2.12
N GLY A 29 -5.00 -12.17 1.47
CA GLY A 29 -5.08 -11.29 0.31
C GLY A 29 -5.50 -11.95 -0.99
N CYS A 30 -5.05 -13.19 -1.23
CA CYS A 30 -5.21 -13.82 -2.54
C CYS A 30 -5.93 -15.17 -2.53
N GLY A 31 -6.23 -15.71 -1.34
CA GLY A 31 -6.87 -17.02 -1.16
C GLY A 31 -5.97 -18.23 -1.44
N GLY A 32 -4.77 -18.04 -2.01
CA GLY A 32 -3.82 -19.11 -2.31
C GLY A 32 -3.28 -19.81 -1.06
N ARG A 33 -2.67 -20.98 -1.24
CA ARG A 33 -2.04 -21.74 -0.14
C ARG A 33 -1.01 -20.87 0.57
N TRP A 34 -1.09 -20.81 1.89
CA TRP A 34 -0.16 -20.02 2.67
C TRP A 34 1.23 -20.66 2.71
N GLY A 35 2.24 -19.80 2.77
CA GLY A 35 3.63 -20.15 3.04
C GLY A 35 4.41 -18.86 3.26
N LEU A 36 5.50 -18.90 4.03
CA LEU A 36 6.28 -17.70 4.35
C LEU A 36 6.70 -16.93 3.08
N GLN A 37 7.24 -17.64 2.10
CA GLN A 37 7.64 -17.06 0.81
C GLN A 37 6.44 -16.41 0.09
N HIS A 38 5.27 -17.05 0.12
CA HIS A 38 4.08 -16.49 -0.49
C HIS A 38 3.60 -15.24 0.27
N ALA A 39 3.55 -15.29 1.60
CA ALA A 39 3.12 -14.19 2.44
C ALA A 39 4.00 -12.94 2.26
N LEU A 40 5.31 -13.13 2.12
CA LEU A 40 6.27 -12.04 1.89
C LEU A 40 6.16 -11.42 0.49
N ASN A 41 5.69 -12.18 -0.52
CA ASN A 41 5.66 -11.71 -1.91
C ASN A 41 4.26 -11.40 -2.46
N CYS A 42 3.19 -11.80 -1.76
CA CYS A 42 1.83 -11.64 -2.25
C CYS A 42 1.48 -10.16 -2.40
N LYS A 43 1.06 -9.76 -3.62
CA LYS A 43 0.73 -8.38 -3.98
C LYS A 43 -0.69 -7.96 -3.60
N ARG A 44 -1.62 -8.91 -3.43
CA ARG A 44 -3.04 -8.62 -3.14
C ARG A 44 -3.36 -8.45 -1.65
N GLY A 45 -2.53 -9.00 -0.77
CA GLY A 45 -2.66 -8.79 0.68
C GLY A 45 -1.58 -9.50 1.48
N GLY A 46 -0.44 -9.74 0.84
CA GLY A 46 0.80 -10.07 1.55
C GLY A 46 1.49 -8.81 2.06
N HIS A 47 2.70 -9.03 2.56
CA HIS A 47 3.51 -7.99 3.19
C HIS A 47 3.80 -6.82 2.24
N VAL A 48 3.96 -7.06 0.93
CA VAL A 48 4.22 -6.01 -0.06
C VAL A 48 3.08 -4.98 -0.11
N GLY A 49 1.84 -5.43 -0.25
CA GLY A 49 0.69 -4.52 -0.35
C GLY A 49 0.49 -3.71 0.92
N ARG A 50 0.66 -4.32 2.10
CA ARG A 50 0.57 -3.61 3.39
C ARG A 50 1.64 -2.53 3.53
N ARG A 51 2.91 -2.86 3.28
CA ARG A 51 4.01 -1.89 3.36
C ARG A 51 3.86 -0.78 2.32
N HIS A 52 3.38 -1.09 1.13
CA HIS A 52 3.04 -0.07 0.13
C HIS A 52 2.00 0.92 0.68
N ASN A 53 0.90 0.41 1.24
CA ASN A 53 -0.16 1.25 1.78
C ASN A 53 0.29 2.07 3.00
N GLU A 54 1.14 1.52 3.86
CA GLU A 54 1.72 2.26 5.00
C GLU A 54 2.62 3.40 4.54
N VAL A 55 3.53 3.14 3.59
CA VAL A 55 4.38 4.18 3.00
C VAL A 55 3.52 5.23 2.31
N ASN A 56 2.52 4.79 1.54
CA ASN A 56 1.57 5.69 0.88
C ASN A 56 0.83 6.59 1.86
N GLN A 57 0.36 6.05 2.99
CA GLN A 57 -0.29 6.84 4.03
C GLN A 57 0.67 7.85 4.66
N ALA A 58 1.92 7.46 4.92
CA ALA A 58 2.92 8.39 5.43
C ALA A 58 3.20 9.55 4.45
N TRP A 59 3.25 9.28 3.13
CA TRP A 59 3.35 10.34 2.13
C TRP A 59 2.11 11.24 2.10
N CYS A 60 0.91 10.67 2.21
CA CYS A 60 -0.32 11.45 2.34
C CYS A 60 -0.25 12.40 3.54
N ASP A 61 0.13 11.90 4.71
CA ASP A 61 0.18 12.68 5.95
C ASP A 61 1.22 13.82 5.85
N LEU A 62 2.38 13.56 5.24
CA LEU A 62 3.38 14.59 4.95
C LEU A 62 2.85 15.65 3.97
N ALA A 63 2.15 15.22 2.92
CA ALA A 63 1.54 16.14 1.97
C ALA A 63 0.43 17.00 2.62
N GLU A 64 -0.33 16.45 3.57
CA GLU A 64 -1.35 17.21 4.30
C GLU A 64 -0.73 18.33 5.13
N LEU A 65 0.40 18.04 5.78
CA LEU A 65 1.16 19.03 6.54
C LEU A 65 1.73 20.13 5.63
N ALA A 66 2.18 19.76 4.43
CA ALA A 66 2.80 20.69 3.49
C ALA A 66 1.80 21.55 2.71
N PHE A 67 0.61 21.02 2.38
CA PHE A 67 -0.31 21.61 1.41
C PHE A 67 -1.70 21.96 1.97
N ALA A 68 -1.84 22.08 3.30
CA ALA A 68 -2.99 22.67 4.00
C ALA A 68 -4.38 22.29 3.41
N SER A 69 -4.64 20.97 3.32
CA SER A 69 -5.92 20.39 2.84
C SER A 69 -6.13 20.31 1.33
N ALA A 70 -5.09 20.47 0.52
CA ALA A 70 -5.14 20.16 -0.92
C ALA A 70 -5.02 18.66 -1.25
N VAL A 71 -4.96 17.78 -0.24
CA VAL A 71 -4.76 16.34 -0.42
C VAL A 71 -6.10 15.61 -0.51
N GLY A 72 -6.33 14.90 -1.61
CA GLY A 72 -7.41 13.94 -1.73
C GLY A 72 -6.95 12.57 -1.25
N LYS A 73 -7.53 12.06 -0.15
CA LYS A 73 -7.29 10.69 0.34
C LYS A 73 -8.14 9.69 -0.45
N GLY A 74 -7.55 8.53 -0.74
CA GLY A 74 -8.18 7.43 -1.49
C GLY A 74 -7.78 7.45 -2.96
N GLU A 75 -7.66 6.27 -3.56
CA GLU A 75 -7.10 6.03 -4.90
C GLU A 75 -7.79 6.89 -5.98
N PRO A 76 -7.22 8.04 -6.41
CA PRO A 76 -7.87 8.89 -7.39
C PRO A 76 -7.88 8.23 -8.77
N VAL A 77 -8.98 8.38 -9.48
CA VAL A 77 -9.05 7.97 -10.89
C VAL A 77 -8.39 9.06 -11.74
N VAL A 78 -7.25 8.71 -12.35
CA VAL A 78 -6.50 9.56 -13.28
C VAL A 78 -6.91 9.20 -14.71
N ARG A 79 -7.41 10.20 -15.44
CA ARG A 79 -7.82 10.09 -16.85
C ARG A 79 -7.06 11.09 -17.69
N ALA A 80 -6.72 10.70 -18.92
CA ALA A 80 -6.21 11.66 -19.88
C ALA A 80 -7.33 12.61 -20.33
N GLU A 81 -6.96 13.81 -20.78
CA GLU A 81 -7.92 14.75 -21.36
C GLU A 81 -8.64 14.12 -22.56
N GLY A 82 -9.98 14.16 -22.55
CA GLY A 82 -10.82 13.58 -23.62
C GLY A 82 -11.24 12.12 -23.42
N GLU A 83 -10.77 11.42 -22.38
CA GLU A 83 -11.28 10.08 -22.05
C GLU A 83 -12.67 10.11 -21.42
N VAL A 84 -13.56 9.26 -21.93
CA VAL A 84 -14.95 9.13 -21.47
C VAL A 84 -15.06 8.17 -20.27
N THR A 85 -15.97 8.48 -19.35
CA THR A 85 -16.37 7.58 -18.25
C THR A 85 -16.79 6.20 -18.78
N GLY A 86 -16.28 5.13 -18.15
CA GLY A 86 -16.57 3.73 -18.55
C GLY A 86 -15.42 2.98 -19.25
N ARG A 87 -14.28 3.64 -19.52
CA ARG A 87 -13.04 2.99 -19.98
C ARG A 87 -12.02 2.78 -18.86
N PRO A 88 -11.08 1.82 -19.00
CA PRO A 88 -9.99 1.62 -18.04
C PRO A 88 -9.29 2.95 -17.75
N ALA A 89 -9.09 3.25 -16.48
CA ALA A 89 -8.39 4.45 -16.03
C ALA A 89 -7.26 4.04 -15.10
N LEU A 90 -6.29 4.92 -14.95
CA LEU A 90 -5.24 4.74 -13.96
C LEU A 90 -5.82 5.07 -12.58
N TYR A 91 -5.50 4.23 -11.60
CA TYR A 91 -5.78 4.53 -10.21
C TYR A 91 -4.46 5.00 -9.60
N GLY A 92 -4.43 6.26 -9.18
CA GLY A 92 -3.32 6.78 -8.39
C GLY A 92 -3.44 6.34 -6.94
N ASP A 93 -2.41 6.61 -6.15
CA ASP A 93 -2.41 6.26 -4.72
C ASP A 93 -3.06 7.34 -3.85
N PHE A 94 -2.76 8.61 -4.15
CA PHE A 94 -3.36 9.81 -3.56
C PHE A 94 -3.18 11.00 -4.51
N LEU A 95 -3.93 12.08 -4.26
CA LEU A 95 -3.86 13.31 -5.04
C LEU A 95 -3.41 14.47 -4.18
N VAL A 96 -2.56 15.35 -4.71
CA VAL A 96 -2.29 16.68 -4.14
C VAL A 96 -2.65 17.73 -5.19
N ARG A 97 -3.62 18.58 -4.90
CA ARG A 97 -4.02 19.67 -5.80
C ARG A 97 -2.99 20.80 -5.76
N GLY A 98 -2.70 21.39 -6.91
CA GLY A 98 -1.78 22.54 -7.02
C GLY A 98 -0.30 22.21 -6.89
N LEU A 99 0.07 20.93 -6.74
CA LEU A 99 1.47 20.51 -6.66
C LEU A 99 2.19 20.60 -8.02
N TRP A 100 1.52 20.15 -9.08
CA TRP A 100 2.09 20.09 -10.42
C TRP A 100 1.64 21.29 -11.25
N VAL A 101 2.59 21.99 -11.84
CA VAL A 101 2.35 22.99 -12.90
C VAL A 101 2.56 22.31 -14.25
N ARG A 102 1.76 22.67 -15.25
CA ARG A 102 1.90 22.14 -16.61
C ARG A 102 3.34 22.34 -17.10
N GLN A 103 4.05 21.24 -17.37
CA GLN A 103 5.35 21.33 -18.04
C GLN A 103 5.13 21.80 -19.47
N ARG A 104 5.92 22.79 -19.91
CA ARG A 104 5.85 23.37 -21.25
C ARG A 104 6.49 22.46 -22.28
#